data_AF-A0A851M0W4-F1
#
_entry.id   AF-A0A851M0W4-F1
#
_cell.length_a   1.000
_cell.length_b   1.000
_cell.length_c   1.000
_cell.angle_alpha   90.00
_cell.angle_beta   90.00
_cell.angle_gamma   90.00
#
_symmetry.space_group_name_H-M   'P 1'
#
loop_
_entity.id
_entity.type
_entity.pdbx_description
1 polymer ?
#
loop_
_entity_poly.entity_id
_entity_poly.type
_entity_poly.pdbx_seq_one_letter_code
_entity_poly.pdbx_strand_id
1 'polypeptide(L)'
;TFPEATIYHYMDDILIALSDQILLNSATDSTLQKLQSHNFEISSKKIQSVAPWQYLGWKISEKLIQPICLSLYNNIKTLNDLQS
;
A
#
# COMPACT_ATOMS: atom_id res chain seq x y z
N THR A 1 9.62 -3.16 -19.17
CA THR A 1 8.18 -2.88 -18.91
C THR A 1 7.53 -4.17 -18.49
N PHE A 2 6.63 -4.15 -17.51
CA PHE A 2 5.98 -5.35 -16.96
C PHE A 2 4.51 -5.34 -17.40
N PRO A 3 4.16 -5.91 -18.57
CA PRO A 3 2.81 -5.79 -19.14
C PRO A 3 1.73 -6.50 -18.31
N GLU A 4 2.12 -7.50 -17.51
CA GLU A 4 1.22 -8.26 -16.63
C GLU A 4 1.08 -7.63 -15.23
N ALA A 5 1.81 -6.54 -14.96
CA ALA A 5 1.76 -5.87 -13.67
C ALA A 5 0.48 -5.05 -13.51
N THR A 6 -0.23 -5.28 -12.42
CA THR A 6 -1.28 -4.38 -11.95
C THR A 6 -0.65 -3.37 -11.00
N ILE A 7 -0.70 -2.08 -11.36
CA ILE A 7 -0.17 -0.99 -10.53
C ILE A 7 -1.32 -0.04 -10.19
N TYR A 8 -1.58 0.13 -8.90
CA TYR A 8 -2.49 1.15 -8.38
C TYR A 8 -1.71 2.25 -7.67
N HIS A 9 -2.09 3.49 -7.92
CA HIS A 9 -1.49 4.67 -7.31
C HIS A 9 -2.60 5.56 -6.74
N TYR A 10 -2.52 5.85 -5.45
CA TYR A 10 -3.43 6.78 -4.79
C TYR A 10 -2.65 7.65 -3.81
N MET A 11 -2.66 8.96 -4.04
CA MET A 11 -1.89 9.95 -3.26
C MET A 11 -0.41 9.54 -3.16
N ASP A 12 0.06 9.14 -1.98
CA ASP A 12 1.45 8.72 -1.74
C ASP A 12 1.63 7.18 -1.71
N ASP A 13 0.54 6.41 -1.86
CA ASP A 13 0.55 4.95 -1.77
C ASP A 13 0.56 4.30 -3.16
N ILE A 14 1.50 3.39 -3.38
CA ILE A 14 1.62 2.57 -4.59
C ILE A 14 1.45 1.09 -4.22
N LEU A 15 0.54 0.41 -4.91
CA LEU A 15 0.36 -1.04 -4.84
C LEU A 15 0.78 -1.66 -6.18
N ILE A 16 1.71 -2.62 -6.13
CA ILE A 16 2.19 -3.38 -7.28
C ILE A 16 1.79 -4.85 -7.07
N ALA A 17 1.11 -5.45 -8.03
CA ALA A 17 0.67 -6.84 -7.98
C ALA A 17 0.99 -7.58 -9.27
N LEU A 18 1.65 -8.73 -9.13
CA LEU A 18 1.93 -9.70 -10.19
C LEU A 18 1.72 -11.11 -9.61
N SER A 19 1.38 -12.07 -10.47
CA SER A 19 1.26 -13.49 -10.13
C SER A 19 2.61 -14.16 -9.88
N ASP A 20 3.66 -13.72 -10.57
CA ASP A 20 5.03 -14.23 -10.44
C ASP A 20 5.84 -13.38 -9.46
N GLN A 21 6.40 -14.02 -8.43
CA GLN A 21 7.18 -13.35 -7.38
C GLN A 21 8.50 -12.77 -7.88
N ILE A 22 9.16 -13.41 -8.84
CA ILE A 22 10.42 -12.92 -9.42
C ILE A 22 10.16 -11.65 -10.22
N LEU A 23 9.10 -11.67 -11.04
CA LEU A 23 8.68 -10.49 -11.79
C LEU A 23 8.18 -9.38 -10.86
N LEU A 24 7.47 -9.72 -9.78
CA LEU A 24 7.02 -8.75 -8.78
C LEU A 24 8.20 -8.03 -8.11
N ASN A 25 9.22 -8.77 -7.70
CA ASN A 25 10.43 -8.19 -7.10
C ASN A 25 11.14 -7.28 -8.11
N SER A 26 11.30 -7.74 -9.35
CA SER A 26 11.92 -6.94 -10.42
C SER A 26 11.13 -5.66 -10.72
N ALA A 27 9.80 -5.74 -10.74
CA ALA A 27 8.92 -4.58 -10.94
C ALA A 27 9.01 -3.59 -9.78
N THR A 28 9.07 -4.09 -8.55
CA THR A 28 9.21 -3.28 -7.34
C THR A 28 10.56 -2.54 -7.33
N ASP A 29 11.66 -3.24 -7.60
CA ASP A 29 13.01 -2.65 -7.67
C ASP A 29 13.11 -1.60 -8.78
N SER A 30 12.56 -1.89 -9.96
CA SER A 30 12.54 -0.95 -11.08
C SER A 30 11.74 0.31 -10.74
N THR A 31 10.60 0.15 -10.05
CA THR A 31 9.76 1.27 -9.60
C THR A 31 10.49 2.11 -8.54
N LEU A 32 11.15 1.46 -7.57
CA LEU A 32 11.94 2.12 -6.54
C LEU A 32 13.07 2.95 -7.16
N GLN A 33 13.86 2.37 -8.06
CA GLN A 33 14.94 3.08 -8.76
C GLN A 33 14.40 4.27 -9.57
N LYS A 34 13.25 4.09 -10.23
CA LYS A 34 12.64 5.17 -11.00
C LYS A 34 12.19 6.31 -10.08
N LEU A 35 11.53 6.01 -8.96
CA LEU A 35 11.10 7.02 -8.00
C LEU A 35 12.30 7.75 -7.37
N GLN A 36 13.34 7.03 -6.98
CA GLN A 36 14.59 7.61 -6.47
C GLN A 36 15.26 8.52 -7.51
N SER A 37 15.27 8.15 -8.80
CA SER A 37 15.82 9.00 -9.87
C SER A 37 15.04 10.31 -10.08
N HIS A 38 13.81 10.39 -9.58
CA HIS A 38 12.97 11.60 -9.59
C HIS A 38 12.97 12.32 -8.23
N ASN A 39 13.94 12.01 -7.36
CA ASN A 39 14.11 12.59 -6.02
C ASN A 39 12.97 12.28 -5.03
N PHE A 40 12.20 11.20 -5.25
CA PHE A 40 11.28 10.71 -4.23
C PHE A 40 12.04 9.92 -3.17
N GLU A 41 11.80 10.26 -1.90
CA GLU A 41 12.33 9.51 -0.76
C GLU A 41 11.32 8.45 -0.32
N ILE A 42 11.72 7.18 -0.40
CA ILE A 42 10.89 6.04 0.02
C ILE A 42 11.54 5.44 1.27
N SER A 43 10.81 5.50 2.38
CA SER A 43 11.26 4.86 3.61
C SER A 43 11.16 3.34 3.47
N SER A 44 12.25 2.63 3.76
CA SER A 44 12.25 1.15 3.80
C SER A 44 11.21 0.58 4.77
N LYS A 45 10.84 1.33 5.81
CA LYS A 45 9.78 0.95 6.76
C LYS A 45 8.38 1.01 6.17
N LYS A 46 8.17 1.73 5.07
CA LYS A 46 6.88 1.83 4.36
C LYS A 46 6.73 0.79 3.25
N ILE A 47 7.80 0.07 2.90
CA ILE A 47 7.74 -1.01 1.90
C ILE A 47 7.15 -2.25 2.57
N GLN A 48 6.02 -2.73 2.03
CA GLN A 48 5.34 -3.93 2.51
C GLN A 48 5.52 -5.05 1.50
N SER A 49 6.46 -5.95 1.74
CA SER A 49 6.78 -7.07 0.82
C SER A 49 6.09 -8.38 1.18
N VAL A 50 5.56 -8.51 2.39
CA VAL A 50 4.96 -9.75 2.91
C VAL A 50 3.55 -9.46 3.42
N ALA A 51 2.61 -10.37 3.17
CA ALA A 51 1.26 -10.29 3.70
C ALA A 51 1.26 -10.28 5.24
N PRO A 52 0.31 -9.59 5.88
CA PRO A 52 -0.77 -8.82 5.29
C PRO A 52 -0.35 -7.40 4.87
N TRP A 53 -0.73 -6.99 3.65
CA TRP A 53 -0.48 -5.65 3.12
C TRP A 53 -1.58 -4.68 3.56
N GLN A 54 -1.19 -3.46 3.93
CA GLN A 54 -2.11 -2.37 4.21
C GLN A 54 -2.15 -1.40 3.04
N TYR A 55 -3.35 -1.12 2.53
CA TYR A 55 -3.56 -0.18 1.44
C TYR A 55 -4.92 0.51 1.60
N LEU A 56 -4.93 1.85 1.70
CA LEU A 56 -6.15 2.67 1.82
C LEU A 56 -7.12 2.24 2.93
N GLY A 57 -6.60 1.89 4.10
CA GLY A 57 -7.42 1.42 5.22
C GLY A 57 -7.94 -0.01 5.05
N TRP A 58 -7.46 -0.76 4.05
CA TRP A 58 -7.71 -2.18 3.88
C TRP A 58 -6.51 -3.00 4.31
N LYS A 59 -6.79 -4.18 4.87
CA LYS A 59 -5.82 -5.24 5.11
C LYS A 59 -6.03 -6.33 4.07
N ILE A 60 -5.06 -6.48 3.18
CA ILE A 60 -5.02 -7.43 2.09
C ILE A 60 -4.15 -8.60 2.52
N SER A 61 -4.69 -9.80 2.49
CA SER A 61 -3.97 -11.06 2.60
C SER A 61 -4.07 -11.80 1.27
N GLU A 62 -3.32 -12.89 1.11
CA GLU A 62 -3.34 -13.71 -0.13
C GLU A 62 -4.74 -14.17 -0.55
N LYS A 63 -5.66 -14.34 0.41
CA LYS A 63 -7.01 -14.89 0.16
C LYS A 63 -8.15 -13.95 0.50
N LEU A 64 -7.91 -12.90 1.27
CA LEU A 64 -8.96 -12.08 1.88
C LEU A 64 -8.57 -10.61 1.89
N ILE A 65 -9.54 -9.75 1.59
CA ILE A 65 -9.44 -8.31 1.76
C ILE A 65 -10.46 -7.92 2.84
N GLN A 66 -9.99 -7.28 3.90
CA GLN A 66 -10.84 -6.84 5.01
C GLN A 66 -10.55 -5.39 5.37
N PRO A 67 -11.54 -4.60 5.81
CA PRO A 67 -11.28 -3.27 6.35
C PRO A 67 -10.34 -3.38 7.56
N ILE A 68 -9.40 -2.45 7.69
CA ILE A 68 -8.72 -2.23 8.97
C ILE A 68 -9.82 -1.79 9.93
N CYS A 69 -9.95 -2.50 11.06
CA CYS A 69 -10.93 -2.15 12.07
C CYS A 69 -10.59 -0.76 12.62
N LEU A 70 -11.27 0.26 12.12
CA LEU A 70 -11.29 1.58 12.73
C LEU A 70 -12.07 1.41 14.03
N SER A 71 -11.41 1.59 15.16
CA SER A 71 -12.09 1.64 16.45
C SER A 71 -13.03 2.83 16.44
N LEU A 72 -14.32 2.60 16.14
CA LEU A 72 -15.35 3.63 16.23
C LEU A 72 -15.43 4.06 17.70
N TYR A 73 -14.91 5.26 17.98
CA TYR A 73 -14.97 5.84 19.31
C TYR A 73 -16.41 6.29 19.58
N ASN A 74 -17.13 5.53 20.39
CA ASN A 74 -18.54 5.80 20.68
C ASN A 74 -18.74 6.94 21.70
N ASN A 75 -17.67 7.50 22.27
CA ASN A 75 -17.73 8.61 23.22
C ASN A 75 -17.38 9.93 22.52
N ILE A 76 -18.21 10.31 21.57
CA ILE A 76 -18.06 11.51 20.75
C ILE A 76 -18.46 12.72 21.60
N LYS A 77 -17.50 13.58 21.94
CA LYS A 77 -17.75 14.81 22.74
C LYS A 77 -17.60 16.08 21.92
N THR A 78 -16.87 16.01 20.82
CA THR A 78 -16.55 17.13 19.94
C THR A 78 -16.79 16.75 18.47
N LEU A 79 -16.94 17.76 17.61
CA LEU A 79 -16.98 17.55 16.17
C LEU A 79 -15.71 16.85 15.66
N ASN A 80 -14.56 17.14 16.28
CA ASN A 80 -13.29 16.49 15.96
C ASN A 80 -13.35 14.98 16.21
N ASP A 81 -13.97 14.53 17.31
CA ASP A 81 -14.11 13.10 17.64
C ASP A 81 -14.98 12.33 16.61
N LEU A 82 -15.80 13.03 15.83
CA LEU A 82 -16.62 12.44 14.77
C LEU A 82 -15.91 12.46 13.40
N GLN A 83 -14.97 13.38 13.21
CA GLN A 83 -14.20 13.57 11.98
C GLN A 83 -12.87 12.80 11.99
N SER A 84 -12.37 12.45 13.17
CA SER A 84 -11.15 11.66 13.40
C SER A 84 -11.40 10.16 13.32
#